data_AF-A0A834YNX2-F1
#
_entry.id   AF-A0A834YNX2-F1
#
_cell.length_a   1.000
_cell.length_b   1.000
_cell.length_c   1.000
_cell.angle_alpha   90.00
_cell.angle_beta   90.00
_cell.angle_gamma   90.00
#
_symmetry.space_group_name_H-M   'P 1'
#
loop_
_entity.id
_entity.type
_entity.pdbx_description
1 polymer ?
#
loop_
_entity_poly.entity_id
_entity_poly.type
_entity_poly.pdbx_seq_one_letter_code
_entity_poly.pdbx_strand_id
1 'polypeptide(L)'
;MSGGRRVVRGSVRMKVRRLQRLVPGGRGLQPDRLFLRTADYILHLRLQVNVLQALSKLSKHALGFMVLDGVLLDYGTRLNNS
;
A
#
# COMPACT_ATOMS: atom_id res chain seq x y z
N MET A 1 25.33 -35.28 13.48
CA MET A 1 24.28 -34.22 13.55
C MET A 1 24.37 -33.31 12.31
N SER A 2 23.68 -33.61 11.20
CA SER A 2 23.75 -32.81 9.94
C SER A 2 22.39 -32.39 9.35
N GLY A 3 21.27 -32.68 10.03
CA GLY A 3 19.92 -32.42 9.52
C GLY A 3 19.51 -30.94 9.49
N GLY A 4 19.90 -30.15 10.50
CA GLY A 4 19.41 -28.77 10.67
C GLY A 4 19.82 -27.79 9.57
N ARG A 5 21.07 -27.87 9.06
CA ARG A 5 21.56 -26.95 8.01
C ARG A 5 20.84 -27.11 6.67
N ARG A 6 20.36 -28.31 6.34
CA ARG A 6 19.66 -28.59 5.08
C ARG A 6 18.24 -28.00 5.09
N VAL A 7 17.56 -28.08 6.23
CA VAL A 7 16.21 -27.52 6.44
C VAL A 7 16.22 -26.00 6.35
N VAL A 8 17.20 -25.33 6.98
CA VAL A 8 17.33 -23.86 6.94
C VAL A 8 17.57 -23.37 5.50
N ARG A 9 18.47 -24.02 4.75
CA ARG A 9 18.72 -23.67 3.34
C ARG A 9 17.48 -23.86 2.46
N GLY A 10 16.70 -24.90 2.70
CA GLY A 10 15.41 -25.11 2.03
C GLY A 10 14.42 -23.98 2.29
N SER A 11 14.29 -23.57 3.56
CA SER A 11 13.41 -22.47 3.97
C SER A 11 13.81 -21.12 3.37
N VAL A 12 15.11 -20.79 3.36
CA VAL A 12 15.61 -19.55 2.74
C VAL A 12 15.32 -19.53 1.25
N ARG A 13 15.56 -20.63 0.53
CA ARG A 13 15.27 -20.72 -0.91
C ARG A 13 13.79 -20.51 -1.22
N MET A 14 12.90 -21.01 -0.37
CA MET A 14 11.45 -20.79 -0.50
C MET A 14 11.08 -19.32 -0.29
N LYS A 15 11.69 -18.64 0.70
CA LYS A 15 11.49 -17.21 0.93
C LYS A 15 11.97 -16.37 -0.25
N VAL A 16 13.14 -16.68 -0.82
CA VAL A 16 13.68 -15.99 -2.01
C VAL A 16 12.73 -16.19 -3.21
N ARG A 17 12.27 -17.42 -3.47
CA ARG A 17 11.30 -17.69 -4.55
C ARG A 17 9.99 -16.92 -4.37
N ARG A 18 9.51 -16.80 -3.13
CA ARG A 18 8.31 -16.01 -2.83
C ARG A 18 8.56 -14.54 -3.14
N LEU A 19 9.70 -14.00 -2.72
CA LEU A 19 10.06 -12.60 -2.97
C LEU A 19 10.17 -12.29 -4.47
N GLN A 20 10.75 -13.19 -5.27
CA GLN A 20 10.82 -13.05 -6.73
C GLN A 20 9.44 -12.94 -7.41
N ARG A 21 8.39 -13.52 -6.80
CA ARG A 21 7.01 -13.42 -7.33
C ARG A 21 6.30 -12.13 -6.91
N LEU A 22 6.67 -11.57 -5.75
CA LEU A 22 6.04 -10.37 -5.18
C LEU A 22 6.61 -9.07 -5.77
N VAL A 23 7.91 -9.06 -6.08
CA VAL A 23 8.60 -7.85 -6.54
C VAL A 23 8.44 -7.70 -8.07
N PRO A 24 7.95 -6.56 -8.58
CA PRO A 24 7.86 -6.30 -10.01
C PRO A 24 9.24 -6.38 -10.69
N GLY A 25 9.35 -7.23 -11.71
CA GLY A 25 10.62 -7.53 -12.37
C GLY A 25 11.56 -8.44 -11.57
N GLY A 26 11.09 -9.01 -10.46
CA GLY A 26 11.88 -9.84 -9.54
C GLY A 26 12.11 -11.29 -9.97
N ARG A 27 11.36 -11.79 -10.96
CA ARG A 27 11.48 -13.20 -11.41
C ARG A 27 12.85 -13.47 -12.01
N GLY A 28 13.51 -14.52 -11.55
CA GLY A 28 14.83 -14.92 -12.05
C GLY A 28 16.00 -14.06 -11.56
N LEU A 29 15.76 -12.99 -10.79
CA LEU A 29 16.84 -12.19 -10.22
C LEU A 29 17.65 -13.00 -9.19
N GLN A 30 18.97 -12.86 -9.25
CA GLN A 30 19.86 -13.34 -8.21
C GLN A 30 19.57 -12.62 -6.88
N PRO A 31 19.83 -13.25 -5.72
CA PRO A 31 19.47 -12.72 -4.41
C PRO A 31 19.94 -11.27 -4.18
N ASP A 32 21.16 -10.93 -4.55
CA ASP A 32 21.72 -9.59 -4.30
C ASP A 32 20.94 -8.50 -5.05
N ARG A 33 20.64 -8.74 -6.33
CA ARG A 33 19.82 -7.83 -7.15
C ARG A 33 18.35 -7.82 -6.71
N LEU A 34 17.83 -8.98 -6.29
CA LEU A 34 16.46 -9.10 -5.80
C LEU A 34 16.27 -8.26 -4.54
N PHE A 35 17.21 -8.28 -3.60
CA PHE A 35 17.10 -7.50 -2.37
C PHE A 35 17.19 -6.00 -2.61
N LEU A 36 18.09 -5.55 -3.48
CA LEU A 36 18.15 -4.14 -3.88
C LEU A 36 16.83 -3.70 -4.51
N ARG A 37 16.33 -4.46 -5.50
CA ARG A 37 15.03 -4.19 -6.14
C ARG A 37 13.86 -4.21 -5.16
N THR A 38 13.93 -5.07 -4.14
CA THR A 38 12.93 -5.12 -3.07
C THR A 38 12.95 -3.85 -2.24
N ALA A 39 14.13 -3.34 -1.88
CA ALA A 39 14.27 -2.10 -1.13
C ALA A 39 13.66 -0.92 -1.89
N ASP A 40 13.98 -0.79 -3.18
CA ASP A 40 13.41 0.24 -4.05
C ASP A 40 11.87 0.13 -4.11
N TYR A 41 11.35 -1.09 -4.27
CA TYR A 41 9.92 -1.32 -4.35
C TYR A 41 9.19 -1.02 -3.03
N ILE A 42 9.78 -1.35 -1.88
CA ILE A 42 9.23 -0.98 -0.57
C ILE A 42 9.18 0.54 -0.41
N LEU A 43 10.25 1.25 -0.80
CA LEU A 43 10.30 2.71 -0.73
C LEU A 43 9.21 3.33 -1.63
N HIS A 44 9.07 2.82 -2.86
CA HIS A 44 8.05 3.27 -3.81
C HIS A 44 6.63 3.11 -3.24
N LEU A 45 6.31 1.93 -2.69
CA LEU A 45 5.00 1.67 -2.09
C LEU A 45 4.73 2.59 -0.89
N ARG A 46 5.73 2.84 -0.04
CA ARG A 46 5.60 3.77 1.10
C ARG A 46 5.30 5.18 0.62
N LEU A 47 6.00 5.65 -0.41
CA LEU A 47 5.70 6.97 -1.00
C LEU A 47 4.29 7.04 -1.56
N GLN A 48 3.84 6.03 -2.32
CA GLN A 48 2.47 6.00 -2.86
C GLN A 48 1.42 6.07 -1.76
N VAL A 49 1.58 5.28 -0.69
CA VAL A 49 0.67 5.31 0.46
C VAL A 49 0.70 6.67 1.16
N ASN A 50 1.87 7.25 1.39
CA ASN A 50 2.00 8.56 2.03
C ASN A 50 1.30 9.66 1.22
N VAL A 51 1.46 9.66 -0.11
CA VAL A 51 0.78 10.61 -1.00
C VAL A 51 -0.73 10.41 -0.92
N LEU A 52 -1.22 9.18 -1.05
CA LEU A 52 -2.65 8.89 -0.95
C LEU A 52 -3.24 9.29 0.41
N GLN A 53 -2.49 9.09 1.49
CA GLN A 53 -2.89 9.51 2.84
C GLN A 53 -2.93 11.03 2.97
N ALA A 54 -1.94 11.75 2.43
CA ALA A 54 -1.94 13.21 2.40
C ALA A 54 -3.15 13.74 1.61
N LEU A 55 -3.39 13.21 0.40
CA LEU A 55 -4.53 13.59 -0.42
C LEU A 55 -5.86 13.26 0.26
N SER A 56 -5.99 12.10 0.91
CA SER A 56 -7.20 11.73 1.67
C SER A 56 -7.43 12.65 2.88
N LYS A 57 -6.36 13.10 3.55
CA LYS A 57 -6.49 14.10 4.62
C LYS A 57 -6.95 15.44 4.05
N LEU A 58 -6.33 15.89 2.96
CA LEU A 58 -6.73 17.12 2.29
C LEU A 58 -8.19 17.07 1.84
N SER A 59 -8.67 15.96 1.27
CA SER A 59 -10.07 15.82 0.87
C SER A 59 -11.03 15.83 2.06
N LYS A 60 -10.67 15.18 3.18
CA LYS A 60 -11.46 15.22 4.43
C LYS A 60 -11.51 16.62 5.04
N HIS A 61 -10.40 17.35 5.02
CA HIS A 61 -10.36 18.73 5.51
C HIS A 61 -11.11 19.69 4.58
N ALA A 62 -11.03 19.50 3.27
CA ALA A 62 -11.78 20.29 2.30
C ALA A 62 -13.29 20.01 2.39
N LEU A 63 -13.70 18.74 2.53
CA LEU A 63 -15.09 18.37 2.82
C LEU A 63 -15.55 18.90 4.18
N GLY A 64 -14.71 18.87 5.20
CA GLY A 64 -14.99 19.45 6.51
C GLY A 64 -15.13 20.98 6.47
N PHE A 65 -14.29 21.68 5.69
CA PHE A 65 -14.39 23.11 5.44
C PHE A 65 -15.69 23.46 4.69
N MET A 66 -16.01 22.74 3.61
CA MET A 66 -17.26 22.90 2.87
C MET A 66 -18.52 22.63 3.72
N VAL A 67 -18.45 21.74 4.70
CA VAL A 67 -19.55 21.49 5.67
C VAL A 67 -19.64 22.59 6.73
N LEU A 68 -18.51 23.19 7.14
CA LEU A 68 -18.47 24.24 8.16
C LEU A 68 -18.82 25.63 7.60
N ASP A 69 -18.61 25.89 6.31
CA ASP A 69 -18.98 27.16 5.64
C ASP A 69 -20.45 27.24 5.20
N GLY A 70 -21.30 26.29 5.62
CA GLY A 70 -22.75 26.46 5.52
C GLY A 70 -23.36 26.37 4.12
N VAL A 71 -22.71 25.71 3.16
CA VAL A 71 -23.39 25.30 1.91
C VAL A 71 -24.14 23.98 2.18
N LEU A 72 -25.22 24.12 2.95
CA LEU A 72 -26.25 23.11 3.15
C LEU A 72 -26.85 22.79 1.77
N LEU A 73 -26.51 21.64 1.18
CA LEU A 73 -27.36 21.07 0.15
C LEU A 73 -28.70 20.75 0.83
N ASP A 74 -29.69 21.58 0.54
CA ASP A 74 -31.11 21.38 0.80
C ASP A 74 -31.58 20.08 0.12
N TYR A 75 -31.23 18.93 0.71
CA TYR A 75 -31.83 17.64 0.38
C TYR A 75 -32.70 17.21 1.55
N GLY A 76 -33.88 17.81 1.62
CA GLY A 76 -35.04 17.17 2.23
C GLY A 76 -35.67 17.95 3.37
N THR A 77 -36.49 18.94 3.04
CA THR A 77 -37.67 19.24 3.85
C THR A 77 -38.89 19.56 2.99
N ARG A 78 -39.83 18.60 2.98
CA ARG A 78 -41.28 18.78 2.83
C ARG A 78 -41.84 19.12 1.44
N LEU A 79 -42.09 18.06 0.66
CA LEU A 79 -43.36 17.92 -0.05
C LEU A 79 -44.49 17.74 0.97
N ASN A 80 -44.94 18.83 1.59
CA ASN A 80 -46.23 18.87 2.29
C ASN A 80 -46.77 20.30 2.29
N ASN A 81 -47.28 20.73 1.13
CA ASN A 81 -48.43 21.62 1.06
C ASN A 81 -49.04 21.60 -0.35
N SER A 82 -50.03 20.75 -0.57
CA SER A 82 -51.20 20.96 -1.45
C SER A 82 -52.23 19.89 -1.15
#